data_AF-A0A933N9V3-F1
#
_entry.id   AF-A0A933N9V3-F1
#
_cell.length_a   1.000
_cell.length_b   1.000
_cell.length_c   1.000
_cell.angle_alpha   90.00
_cell.angle_beta   90.00
_cell.angle_gamma   90.00
#
_symmetry.space_group_name_H-M   'P 1'
#
loop_
_entity.id
_entity.type
_entity.pdbx_description
1 polymer ?
#
loop_
_entity_poly.entity_id
_entity_poly.type
_entity_poly.pdbx_seq_one_letter_code
_entity_poly.pdbx_strand_id
1 'polypeptide(L)'
;MSVRRSDGARPTVTHGSAEQVASQDHKAKEELKGRNAAGKQAKSARLAGYQRPHRVHTEQEEHIAHLRKRQLELLESAEQYAVDEDEVMRLQRNDEIEDEENKLKGFNLDERRKKRGQRDAEGDEEKKDDDQGEEAAKSLGFTEGTGKFFQDAPADRMGDLTLTSPEDIKKILGPSVRFAQHAMLLAENELKGGMKREDALAYMASLFVGLTDSAYANKALRDFGPGTGIVDLYPLEVMQHLLQHVPGFVTKISTAKFFVNVPKEGYDGFAGEPILLRYPEGYRIRGFAIKGGDKPGYLFEPTDPPGTYLLTIASPGTYTVIVSALAKGGVLSIEEFPARIKPGRGNKLEASDVMKRARANLVEEEEGAAPQDEEPKAKKKDQDLKVVIPRRI
;
A
#
# COMPACT_ATOMS: atom_id res chain seq x y z
N MET A 1 20.05 44.89 24.87
CA MET A 1 21.09 43.85 24.98
C MET A 1 21.86 43.80 23.66
N SER A 2 23.19 43.72 23.76
CA SER A 2 24.17 44.02 22.72
C SER A 2 24.32 42.89 21.69
N VAL A 3 24.43 43.27 20.41
CA VAL A 3 24.67 42.40 19.25
C VAL A 3 26.18 42.37 18.99
N ARG A 4 26.81 41.19 19.04
CA ARG A 4 28.21 40.99 18.62
C ARG A 4 28.25 40.29 17.26
N ARG A 5 28.75 41.02 16.26
CA ARG A 5 29.25 40.51 14.97
C ARG A 5 30.67 39.98 15.18
N SER A 6 31.00 38.85 14.56
CA SER A 6 32.36 38.32 14.44
C SER A 6 32.83 38.45 12.99
N ASP A 7 33.91 39.20 12.80
CA ASP A 7 34.60 39.46 11.55
C ASP A 7 35.38 38.24 11.03
N GLY A 8 35.57 38.24 9.70
CA GLY A 8 36.12 37.14 8.92
C GLY A 8 37.64 37.07 8.86
N ALA A 9 38.10 35.87 8.52
CA ALA A 9 39.49 35.58 8.15
C ALA A 9 39.59 35.39 6.64
N ARG A 10 40.44 36.20 5.98
CA ARG A 10 40.82 36.04 4.56
C ARG A 10 41.97 35.04 4.44
N PRO A 11 41.93 34.09 3.48
CA PRO A 11 43.07 33.22 3.18
C PRO A 11 44.11 33.96 2.33
N THR A 12 45.38 33.76 2.69
CA THR A 12 46.58 34.19 1.97
C THR A 12 46.82 33.31 0.75
N VAL A 13 46.95 33.93 -0.44
CA VAL A 13 47.31 33.25 -1.69
C VAL A 13 48.84 33.20 -1.79
N THR A 14 49.40 32.00 -1.77
CA THR A 14 50.83 31.74 -2.02
C THR A 14 51.10 31.68 -3.52
N HIS A 15 51.94 32.60 -4.00
CA HIS A 15 52.43 32.59 -5.39
C HIS A 15 53.43 31.43 -5.57
N GLY A 16 52.99 30.36 -6.22
CA GLY A 16 53.87 29.31 -6.75
C GLY A 16 54.68 29.82 -7.95
N SER A 17 55.98 29.54 -7.92
CA SER A 17 56.98 29.93 -8.92
C SER A 17 56.66 29.42 -10.33
N ALA A 18 56.76 30.30 -11.33
CA ALA A 18 56.39 30.08 -12.73
C ALA A 18 57.13 28.93 -13.45
N GLU A 19 58.24 28.42 -12.90
CA GLU A 19 58.97 27.28 -13.49
C GLU A 19 58.32 25.92 -13.22
N GLN A 20 57.50 25.79 -12.18
CA GLN A 20 56.80 24.52 -11.90
C GLN A 20 55.60 24.27 -12.83
N VAL A 21 54.98 25.34 -13.36
CA VAL A 21 53.81 25.24 -14.25
C VAL A 21 54.22 24.72 -15.64
N ALA A 22 55.39 25.13 -16.14
CA ALA A 22 55.85 24.72 -17.48
C ALA A 22 56.21 23.22 -17.58
N SER A 23 56.69 22.59 -16.49
CA SER A 23 57.02 21.15 -16.53
C SER A 23 55.79 20.24 -16.39
N GLN A 24 54.72 20.72 -15.74
CA GLN A 24 53.46 19.99 -15.63
C GLN A 24 52.69 19.97 -16.96
N ASP A 25 52.75 21.07 -17.73
CA ASP A 25 52.08 21.14 -19.04
C ASP A 25 52.70 20.22 -20.10
N HIS A 26 54.00 19.94 -20.02
CA HIS A 26 54.65 19.00 -20.93
C HIS A 26 54.28 17.54 -20.62
N LYS A 27 54.23 17.16 -19.34
CA LYS A 27 53.76 15.81 -18.93
C LYS A 27 52.29 15.58 -19.27
N ALA A 28 51.43 16.59 -19.06
CA ALA A 28 50.01 16.48 -19.39
C ALA A 28 49.76 16.30 -20.90
N LYS A 29 50.57 16.92 -21.77
CA LYS A 29 50.45 16.77 -23.23
C LYS A 29 50.94 15.42 -23.76
N GLU A 30 51.93 14.79 -23.12
CA GLU A 30 52.36 13.42 -23.48
C GLU A 30 51.34 12.37 -23.03
N GLU A 31 50.75 12.53 -21.84
CA GLU A 31 49.72 11.61 -21.33
C GLU A 31 48.43 11.65 -22.18
N LEU A 32 48.05 12.84 -22.68
CA LEU A 32 46.93 13.01 -23.60
C LEU A 32 47.20 12.39 -24.99
N LYS A 33 48.43 12.42 -25.49
CA LYS A 33 48.80 11.75 -26.75
C LYS A 33 48.78 10.22 -26.61
N GLY A 34 49.18 9.68 -25.45
CA GLY A 34 49.07 8.25 -25.14
C GLY A 34 47.63 7.75 -25.08
N ARG A 35 46.73 8.51 -24.43
CA ARG A 35 45.29 8.16 -24.33
C ARG A 35 44.57 8.19 -25.69
N ASN A 36 44.96 9.10 -26.58
CA ASN A 36 44.35 9.20 -27.92
C ASN A 36 44.84 8.12 -28.91
N ALA A 37 46.02 7.54 -28.69
CA ALA A 37 46.49 6.39 -29.47
C ALA A 37 45.81 5.08 -29.04
N ALA A 38 45.60 4.87 -27.73
CA ALA A 38 44.88 3.70 -27.21
C ALA A 38 43.38 3.72 -27.59
N GLY A 39 42.76 4.89 -27.67
CA GLY A 39 41.36 5.05 -28.06
C GLY A 39 41.05 4.71 -29.54
N LYS A 40 42.05 4.70 -30.43
CA LYS A 40 41.85 4.37 -31.86
C LYS A 40 41.96 2.88 -32.17
N GLN A 41 42.66 2.08 -31.35
CA GLN A 41 42.66 0.62 -31.51
C GLN A 41 41.42 -0.06 -30.91
N ALA A 42 40.74 0.57 -29.95
CA ALA A 42 39.50 0.03 -29.37
C ALA A 42 38.26 0.22 -30.27
N LYS A 43 38.29 1.14 -31.25
CA LYS A 43 37.14 1.46 -32.11
C LYS A 43 37.15 0.77 -33.48
N SER A 44 38.28 0.23 -33.95
CA SER A 44 38.33 -0.53 -35.21
C SER A 44 38.00 -2.02 -35.05
N ALA A 45 37.90 -2.53 -33.82
CA ALA A 45 37.56 -3.93 -33.55
C ALA A 45 36.05 -4.24 -33.54
N ARG A 46 35.16 -3.27 -33.81
CA ARG A 46 33.70 -3.48 -33.78
C ARG A 46 33.06 -3.90 -35.12
N LEU A 47 33.85 -4.05 -36.19
CA LEU A 47 33.34 -4.45 -37.52
C LEU A 47 34.00 -5.72 -38.10
N ALA A 48 34.94 -6.34 -37.39
CA ALA A 48 35.37 -7.68 -37.73
C ALA A 48 34.33 -8.66 -37.17
N GLY A 49 33.37 -9.03 -38.02
CA GLY A 49 32.41 -10.10 -37.76
C GLY A 49 33.14 -11.39 -37.42
N TYR A 50 33.36 -11.60 -36.12
CA TYR A 50 33.49 -12.95 -35.58
C TYR A 50 32.13 -13.61 -35.80
N GLN A 51 32.00 -14.29 -36.94
CA GLN A 51 31.15 -15.48 -37.06
C GLN A 51 31.62 -16.46 -35.97
N ARG A 52 31.16 -16.24 -34.74
CA ARG A 52 31.18 -17.30 -33.74
C ARG A 52 30.20 -18.34 -34.26
N PRO A 53 30.62 -19.61 -34.41
CA PRO A 53 29.69 -20.67 -34.78
C PRO A 53 28.51 -20.60 -33.81
N HIS A 54 27.29 -20.66 -34.37
CA HIS A 54 26.02 -20.57 -33.64
C HIS A 54 26.09 -21.42 -32.38
N ARG A 55 26.39 -20.77 -31.25
CA ARG A 55 26.27 -21.41 -29.95
C ARG A 55 24.78 -21.49 -29.74
N VAL A 56 24.22 -22.69 -29.83
CA VAL A 56 22.83 -22.96 -29.45
C VAL A 56 22.71 -22.46 -28.01
N HIS A 57 21.96 -21.39 -27.83
CA HIS A 57 21.68 -20.88 -26.49
C HIS A 57 20.95 -21.98 -25.75
N THR A 58 21.43 -22.29 -24.54
CA THR A 58 20.66 -23.18 -23.68
C THR A 58 19.36 -22.47 -23.31
N GLU A 59 18.27 -23.21 -23.05
CA GLU A 59 16.98 -22.63 -22.64
C GLU A 59 17.13 -21.64 -21.47
N GLN A 60 18.11 -21.88 -20.58
CA GLN A 60 18.45 -20.98 -19.49
C GLN A 60 19.04 -19.64 -19.96
N GLU A 61 19.90 -19.64 -20.97
CA GLU A 61 20.45 -18.41 -21.55
C GLU A 61 19.36 -17.59 -22.26
N GLU A 62 18.43 -18.25 -22.95
CA GLU A 62 17.28 -17.61 -23.59
C GLU A 62 16.33 -17.00 -22.55
N HIS A 63 16.04 -17.72 -21.47
CA HIS A 63 15.23 -17.21 -20.36
C HIS A 63 15.87 -15.98 -19.69
N ILE A 64 17.19 -16.00 -19.46
CA ILE A 64 17.93 -14.85 -18.90
C ILE A 64 17.91 -13.67 -19.87
N ALA A 65 18.06 -13.91 -21.18
CA ALA A 65 17.98 -12.86 -22.18
C ALA A 65 16.57 -12.23 -22.24
N HIS A 66 15.52 -13.04 -22.12
CA HIS A 66 14.14 -12.58 -22.09
C HIS A 66 13.85 -11.73 -20.84
N LEU A 67 14.31 -12.16 -19.66
CA LEU A 67 14.20 -11.37 -18.42
C LEU A 67 14.91 -10.02 -18.51
N ARG A 68 16.11 -9.99 -19.09
CA ARG A 68 16.87 -8.73 -19.29
C ARG A 68 16.16 -7.78 -20.26
N LYS A 69 15.60 -8.33 -21.34
CA LYS A 69 14.81 -7.55 -22.29
C LYS A 69 13.58 -6.94 -21.62
N ARG A 70 12.86 -7.73 -20.84
CA ARG A 70 11.69 -7.28 -20.06
C ARG A 70 12.05 -6.22 -19.02
N GLN A 71 13.18 -6.35 -18.34
CA GLN A 71 13.68 -5.33 -17.40
C GLN A 71 14.02 -4.01 -18.10
N LEU A 72 14.61 -4.07 -19.29
CA LEU A 72 14.90 -2.86 -20.09
C LEU A 72 13.62 -2.19 -20.58
N GLU A 73 12.64 -2.95 -21.05
CA GLU A 73 11.32 -2.42 -21.46
C GLU A 73 10.60 -1.75 -20.27
N LEU A 74 10.68 -2.33 -19.06
CA LEU A 74 10.15 -1.71 -17.85
C LEU A 74 10.85 -0.39 -17.51
N LEU A 75 12.18 -0.33 -17.59
CA LEU A 75 12.92 0.91 -17.33
C LEU A 75 12.63 1.99 -18.38
N GLU A 76 12.58 1.62 -19.66
CA GLU A 76 12.27 2.54 -20.76
C GLU A 76 10.84 3.07 -20.66
N SER A 77 9.88 2.21 -20.28
CA SER A 77 8.52 2.66 -19.99
C SER A 77 8.48 3.59 -18.77
N ALA A 78 9.19 3.26 -17.68
CA ALA A 78 9.24 4.11 -16.49
C ALA A 78 9.86 5.49 -16.78
N GLU A 79 10.86 5.57 -17.68
CA GLU A 79 11.44 6.85 -18.14
C GLU A 79 10.45 7.64 -19.01
N GLN A 80 9.68 6.98 -19.88
CA GLN A 80 8.64 7.63 -20.68
C GLN A 80 7.46 8.14 -19.85
N TYR A 81 7.17 7.50 -18.72
CA TYR A 81 6.12 7.88 -17.78
C TYR A 81 6.63 8.63 -16.54
N ALA A 82 7.87 9.13 -16.56
CA ALA A 82 8.33 10.10 -15.57
C ALA A 82 7.59 11.42 -15.82
N VAL A 83 6.36 11.51 -15.32
CA VAL A 83 5.50 12.69 -15.41
C VAL A 83 6.17 13.86 -14.69
N ASP A 84 6.14 15.04 -15.29
CA ASP A 84 6.56 16.29 -14.64
C ASP A 84 5.81 16.41 -13.30
N GLU A 85 6.55 16.46 -12.18
CA GLU A 85 5.95 16.50 -10.84
C GLU A 85 4.94 17.66 -10.69
N ASP A 86 5.15 18.74 -11.46
CA ASP A 86 4.29 19.90 -11.56
C ASP A 86 2.92 19.60 -12.23
N GLU A 87 2.85 18.64 -13.15
CA GLU A 87 1.60 18.24 -13.81
C GLU A 87 0.76 17.34 -12.90
N VAL A 88 1.40 16.44 -12.16
CA VAL A 88 0.73 15.61 -11.13
C VAL A 88 0.15 16.49 -10.01
N MET A 89 0.89 17.50 -9.56
CA MET A 89 0.41 18.48 -8.58
C MET A 89 -0.79 19.30 -9.09
N ARG A 90 -0.84 19.61 -10.39
CA ARG A 90 -1.98 20.31 -11.01
C ARG A 90 -3.22 19.45 -11.07
N LEU A 91 -3.09 18.18 -11.46
CA LEU A 91 -4.22 17.25 -11.54
C LEU A 91 -4.83 16.98 -10.15
N GLN A 92 -4.00 16.78 -9.12
CA GLN A 92 -4.49 16.60 -7.75
C GLN A 92 -5.24 17.82 -7.21
N ARG A 93 -4.80 19.03 -7.57
CA ARG A 93 -5.48 20.27 -7.17
C ARG A 93 -6.85 20.42 -7.83
N ASN A 94 -7.01 19.94 -9.06
CA ASN A 94 -8.30 19.96 -9.75
C ASN A 94 -9.28 18.96 -9.13
N ASP A 95 -8.82 17.77 -8.75
CA ASP A 95 -9.66 16.77 -8.07
C ASP A 95 -10.13 17.26 -6.69
N GLU A 96 -9.25 17.94 -5.93
CA GLU A 96 -9.64 18.55 -4.65
C GLU A 96 -10.70 19.66 -4.84
N ILE A 97 -10.60 20.44 -5.92
CA ILE A 97 -11.60 21.48 -6.26
C ILE A 97 -12.93 20.83 -6.67
N GLU A 98 -12.93 19.75 -7.45
CA GLU A 98 -14.17 19.03 -7.81
C GLU A 98 -14.84 18.39 -6.58
N ASP A 99 -14.06 17.81 -5.67
CA ASP A 99 -14.58 17.24 -4.41
C ASP A 99 -15.14 18.33 -3.47
N GLU A 100 -14.52 19.50 -3.41
CA GLU A 100 -15.04 20.66 -2.68
C GLU A 100 -16.30 21.22 -3.33
N GLU A 101 -16.34 21.35 -4.66
CA GLU A 101 -17.55 21.77 -5.39
C GLU A 101 -18.70 20.78 -5.20
N ASN A 102 -18.43 19.47 -5.19
CA ASN A 102 -19.44 18.44 -4.95
C ASN A 102 -19.94 18.43 -3.50
N LYS A 103 -19.11 18.85 -2.52
CA LYS A 103 -19.54 19.08 -1.14
C LYS A 103 -20.33 20.36 -0.97
N LEU A 104 -19.97 21.43 -1.69
CA LEU A 104 -20.64 22.73 -1.67
C LEU A 104 -21.97 22.71 -2.44
N LYS A 105 -22.10 21.89 -3.48
CA LYS A 105 -23.39 21.50 -4.08
C LYS A 105 -24.07 20.51 -3.15
N GLY A 106 -24.43 21.01 -1.97
CA GLY A 106 -25.10 20.27 -0.91
C GLY A 106 -26.21 19.41 -1.48
N PHE A 107 -26.13 18.11 -1.20
CA PHE A 107 -27.21 17.15 -1.31
C PHE A 107 -28.47 17.79 -0.71
N ASN A 108 -29.41 18.23 -1.56
CA ASN A 108 -30.70 18.80 -1.15
C ASN A 108 -31.52 17.73 -0.41
N LEU A 109 -31.24 17.57 0.89
CA LEU A 109 -31.94 16.63 1.77
C LEU A 109 -33.44 16.94 1.89
N ASP A 110 -33.87 18.16 1.52
CA ASP A 110 -35.26 18.60 1.55
C ASP A 110 -36.13 18.01 0.42
N GLU A 111 -35.57 17.62 -0.73
CA GLU A 111 -36.38 17.00 -1.80
C GLU A 111 -36.79 15.56 -1.46
N ARG A 112 -35.96 14.83 -0.71
CA ARG A 112 -36.31 13.47 -0.24
C ARG A 112 -37.40 13.49 0.85
N ARG A 113 -37.50 14.56 1.65
CA ARG A 113 -38.50 14.65 2.72
C ARG A 113 -39.91 14.94 2.20
N LYS A 114 -40.05 15.69 1.10
CA LYS A 114 -41.36 15.92 0.45
C LYS A 114 -41.89 14.67 -0.28
N LYS A 115 -41.02 13.83 -0.83
CA LYS A 115 -41.46 12.63 -1.58
C LYS A 115 -41.95 11.49 -0.68
N ARG A 116 -41.63 11.50 0.62
CA ARG A 116 -42.07 10.47 1.58
C ARG A 116 -43.41 10.79 2.25
N GLY A 117 -43.85 12.05 2.28
CA GLY A 117 -45.13 12.46 2.90
C GLY A 117 -46.36 12.34 2.01
N GLN A 118 -46.21 11.90 0.75
CA GLN A 118 -47.31 11.84 -0.23
C GLN A 118 -47.73 10.40 -0.61
N ARG A 119 -47.18 9.38 0.07
CA ARG A 119 -47.54 7.97 -0.16
C ARG A 119 -48.49 7.37 0.89
N ASP A 120 -48.79 8.09 1.98
CA ASP A 120 -49.61 7.56 3.07
C ASP A 120 -51.11 7.93 2.95
N ALA A 121 -51.58 8.33 1.76
CA ALA A 121 -52.95 8.82 1.56
C ALA A 121 -53.82 7.99 0.59
N GLU A 122 -53.33 6.88 0.02
CA GLU A 122 -54.15 6.02 -0.84
C GLU A 122 -53.97 4.54 -0.51
N GLY A 123 -55.07 3.94 -0.03
CA GLY A 123 -55.54 2.68 -0.58
C GLY A 123 -54.98 1.40 0.02
N ASP A 124 -55.61 1.01 1.12
CA ASP A 124 -55.79 -0.36 1.61
C ASP A 124 -56.25 -1.32 0.50
N GLU A 125 -55.40 -2.26 0.06
CA GLU A 125 -55.82 -3.56 -0.49
C GLU A 125 -54.79 -4.65 -0.15
N GLU A 126 -55.26 -5.65 0.59
CA GLU A 126 -54.59 -6.90 0.94
C GLU A 126 -54.06 -7.64 -0.31
N LYS A 127 -52.74 -7.86 -0.39
CA LYS A 127 -52.17 -8.97 -1.16
C LYS A 127 -51.05 -9.68 -0.41
N LYS A 128 -51.18 -11.00 -0.46
CA LYS A 128 -50.41 -12.06 0.18
C LYS A 128 -48.95 -12.12 -0.27
N ASP A 129 -48.17 -12.69 0.65
CA ASP A 129 -46.83 -13.26 0.53
C ASP A 129 -46.46 -13.77 -0.87
N ASP A 130 -45.32 -13.30 -1.38
CA ASP A 130 -44.13 -14.10 -1.74
C ASP A 130 -43.08 -13.18 -2.39
N ASP A 131 -41.79 -13.43 -2.12
CA ASP A 131 -40.59 -12.76 -2.66
C ASP A 131 -40.22 -11.33 -2.19
N GLN A 132 -39.56 -11.23 -1.03
CA GLN A 132 -38.72 -10.07 -0.67
C GLN A 132 -37.25 -10.48 -0.44
N GLY A 133 -36.55 -10.72 -1.55
CA GLY A 133 -35.09 -10.91 -1.57
C GLY A 133 -34.33 -9.96 -2.51
N GLU A 134 -35.00 -9.24 -3.41
CA GLU A 134 -34.34 -8.51 -4.50
C GLU A 134 -34.37 -6.98 -4.43
N GLU A 135 -35.08 -6.36 -3.49
CA GLU A 135 -35.22 -4.89 -3.47
C GLU A 135 -34.18 -4.13 -2.62
N ALA A 136 -33.39 -4.82 -1.78
CA ALA A 136 -32.34 -4.14 -1.00
C ALA A 136 -31.16 -3.65 -1.88
N ALA A 137 -30.92 -4.30 -3.03
CA ALA A 137 -29.83 -3.96 -3.96
C ALA A 137 -30.11 -2.70 -4.82
N LYS A 138 -31.38 -2.27 -4.94
CA LYS A 138 -31.76 -1.07 -5.71
C LYS A 138 -31.65 0.24 -4.94
N SER A 139 -31.32 0.19 -3.65
CA SER A 139 -31.24 1.39 -2.79
C SER A 139 -29.86 2.06 -2.77
N LEU A 140 -28.83 1.43 -3.35
CA LEU A 140 -27.48 1.99 -3.54
C LEU A 140 -27.36 2.76 -4.87
N GLY A 141 -28.12 3.85 -5.01
CA GLY A 141 -27.70 5.07 -5.73
C GLY A 141 -27.16 5.01 -7.16
N PHE A 142 -27.22 3.90 -7.90
CA PHE A 142 -26.92 3.85 -9.34
C PHE A 142 -28.15 4.26 -10.14
N THR A 143 -28.45 5.55 -10.15
CA THR A 143 -29.23 6.16 -11.23
C THR A 143 -28.30 7.03 -12.06
N GLU A 144 -27.40 6.36 -12.78
CA GLU A 144 -26.75 6.97 -13.95
C GLU A 144 -27.79 7.10 -15.05
N GLY A 145 -27.79 8.27 -15.71
CA GLY A 145 -28.63 8.51 -16.87
C GLY A 145 -28.38 7.44 -17.92
N THR A 146 -29.41 6.64 -18.18
CA THR A 146 -29.47 5.69 -19.28
C THR A 146 -29.53 6.45 -20.61
N GLY A 147 -28.38 6.98 -21.02
CA GLY A 147 -28.11 7.31 -22.41
C GLY A 147 -28.03 6.02 -23.22
N LYS A 148 -28.50 6.07 -24.46
CA LYS A 148 -28.56 4.98 -25.44
C LYS A 148 -27.20 4.34 -25.83
N PHE A 149 -26.13 4.55 -25.06
CA PHE A 149 -24.79 4.00 -25.29
C PHE A 149 -24.57 2.59 -24.74
N PHE A 150 -25.51 2.05 -23.95
CA PHE A 150 -25.36 0.73 -23.33
C PHE A 150 -26.05 -0.44 -24.05
N GLN A 151 -26.76 -0.18 -25.16
CA GLN A 151 -27.42 -1.27 -25.92
C GLN A 151 -26.45 -2.04 -26.83
N ASP A 152 -25.27 -1.50 -27.10
CA ASP A 152 -24.14 -2.18 -27.76
C ASP A 152 -22.97 -2.41 -26.78
N ALA A 153 -23.24 -2.54 -25.47
CA ALA A 153 -22.20 -2.89 -24.52
C ALA A 153 -21.66 -4.28 -24.90
N PRO A 154 -20.37 -4.42 -25.28
CA PRO A 154 -19.82 -5.71 -25.66
C PRO A 154 -20.03 -6.70 -24.52
N ALA A 155 -20.30 -7.96 -24.87
CA ALA A 155 -20.41 -9.07 -23.92
C ALA A 155 -19.30 -8.94 -22.87
N ASP A 156 -19.66 -9.11 -21.60
CA ASP A 156 -18.73 -8.98 -20.49
C ASP A 156 -17.44 -9.79 -20.75
N ARG A 157 -16.33 -9.10 -21.06
CA ARG A 157 -15.02 -9.72 -21.36
C ARG A 157 -14.18 -9.92 -20.10
N MET A 158 -14.80 -9.84 -18.93
CA MET A 158 -14.14 -10.16 -17.67
C MET A 158 -13.63 -11.62 -17.70
N GLY A 159 -12.35 -11.83 -17.42
CA GLY A 159 -11.71 -13.15 -17.50
C GLY A 159 -11.34 -13.61 -18.92
N ASP A 160 -11.53 -12.78 -19.95
CA ASP A 160 -11.01 -13.07 -21.28
C ASP A 160 -9.48 -12.96 -21.29
N LEU A 161 -8.80 -14.10 -21.29
CA LEU A 161 -7.34 -14.20 -21.24
C LEU A 161 -6.64 -13.62 -22.48
N THR A 162 -7.38 -13.32 -23.55
CA THR A 162 -6.83 -12.63 -24.74
C THR A 162 -6.72 -11.12 -24.53
N LEU A 163 -7.39 -10.57 -23.52
CA LEU A 163 -7.41 -9.14 -23.23
C LEU A 163 -6.22 -8.76 -22.32
N THR A 164 -5.01 -8.74 -22.88
CA THR A 164 -3.77 -8.55 -22.10
C THR A 164 -3.22 -7.12 -22.11
N SER A 165 -3.70 -6.26 -23.01
CA SER A 165 -3.25 -4.88 -23.18
C SER A 165 -3.91 -3.99 -22.12
N PRO A 166 -3.14 -3.28 -21.26
CA PRO A 166 -3.71 -2.45 -20.18
C PRO A 166 -4.74 -1.42 -20.65
N GLU A 167 -4.46 -0.75 -21.76
CA GLU A 167 -5.36 0.26 -22.33
C GLU A 167 -6.64 -0.38 -22.89
N ASP A 168 -6.53 -1.56 -23.49
CA ASP A 168 -7.72 -2.28 -23.98
C ASP A 168 -8.56 -2.81 -22.81
N ILE A 169 -7.92 -3.32 -21.75
CA ILE A 169 -8.61 -3.74 -20.51
C ILE A 169 -9.37 -2.53 -19.94
N LYS A 170 -8.71 -1.38 -19.76
CA LYS A 170 -9.34 -0.15 -19.23
C LYS A 170 -10.51 0.28 -20.11
N LYS A 171 -10.31 0.34 -21.43
CA LYS A 171 -11.31 0.79 -22.40
C LYS A 171 -12.54 -0.12 -22.43
N ILE A 172 -12.34 -1.43 -22.41
CA ILE A 172 -13.42 -2.42 -22.53
C ILE A 172 -14.14 -2.60 -21.20
N LEU A 173 -13.39 -2.75 -20.10
CA LEU A 173 -13.99 -3.05 -18.81
C LEU A 173 -14.54 -1.80 -18.12
N GLY A 174 -13.97 -0.62 -18.34
CA GLY A 174 -14.45 0.64 -17.77
C GLY A 174 -14.00 0.83 -16.32
N PRO A 175 -14.79 0.42 -15.29
CA PRO A 175 -14.44 0.67 -13.89
C PRO A 175 -13.10 0.07 -13.42
N SER A 176 -12.39 0.81 -12.58
CA SER A 176 -11.09 0.46 -11.98
C SER A 176 -11.09 -0.87 -11.23
N VAL A 177 -12.17 -1.16 -10.50
CA VAL A 177 -12.36 -2.45 -9.80
C VAL A 177 -12.32 -3.62 -10.79
N ARG A 178 -12.97 -3.48 -11.95
CA ARG A 178 -13.03 -4.54 -12.97
C ARG A 178 -11.67 -4.74 -13.64
N PHE A 179 -10.96 -3.66 -13.92
CA PHE A 179 -9.57 -3.73 -14.38
C PHE A 179 -8.70 -4.52 -13.40
N ALA A 180 -8.78 -4.19 -12.10
CA ALA A 180 -7.93 -4.82 -11.09
C ALA A 180 -8.26 -6.31 -10.91
N GLN A 181 -9.55 -6.66 -10.89
CA GLN A 181 -10.00 -8.06 -10.89
C GLN A 181 -9.54 -8.81 -12.15
N HIS A 182 -9.50 -8.15 -13.32
CA HIS A 182 -9.10 -8.80 -14.58
C HIS A 182 -7.60 -9.05 -14.60
N ALA A 183 -6.81 -8.08 -14.14
CA ALA A 183 -5.38 -8.23 -13.96
C ALA A 183 -5.02 -9.42 -13.04
N MET A 184 -5.83 -9.68 -11.99
CA MET A 184 -5.68 -10.89 -11.17
C MET A 184 -5.91 -12.17 -11.95
N LEU A 185 -6.99 -12.24 -12.73
CA LEU A 185 -7.30 -13.44 -13.51
C LEU A 185 -6.20 -13.75 -14.52
N LEU A 186 -5.61 -12.72 -15.14
CA LEU A 186 -4.46 -12.88 -16.01
C LEU A 186 -3.24 -13.41 -15.23
N ALA A 187 -2.90 -12.81 -14.08
CA ALA A 187 -1.77 -13.25 -13.27
C ALA A 187 -1.96 -14.66 -12.70
N GLU A 188 -3.17 -15.02 -12.28
CA GLU A 188 -3.54 -16.38 -11.87
C GLU A 188 -3.35 -17.37 -13.02
N ASN A 189 -3.79 -17.02 -14.23
CA ASN A 189 -3.62 -17.88 -15.40
C ASN A 189 -2.13 -18.15 -15.68
N GLU A 190 -1.28 -17.11 -15.59
CA GLU A 190 0.17 -17.27 -15.74
C GLU A 190 0.77 -18.17 -14.65
N LEU A 191 0.34 -18.02 -13.38
CA LEU A 191 0.75 -18.90 -12.28
C LEU A 191 0.36 -20.36 -12.54
N LYS A 192 -0.88 -20.60 -12.99
CA LYS A 192 -1.34 -21.94 -13.39
C LYS A 192 -0.57 -22.50 -14.59
N GLY A 193 -0.07 -21.63 -15.46
CA GLY A 193 0.86 -21.95 -16.55
C GLY A 193 2.29 -22.26 -16.11
N GLY A 194 2.60 -22.17 -14.81
CA GLY A 194 3.92 -22.46 -14.25
C GLY A 194 4.83 -21.25 -14.12
N MET A 195 4.33 -20.03 -14.35
CA MET A 195 5.08 -18.80 -14.07
C MET A 195 5.42 -18.75 -12.56
N LYS A 196 6.65 -18.32 -12.24
CA LYS A 196 7.03 -18.11 -10.84
C LYS A 196 6.25 -16.94 -10.26
N ARG A 197 6.01 -16.99 -8.95
CA ARG A 197 5.29 -15.95 -8.21
C ARG A 197 5.86 -14.54 -8.43
N GLU A 198 7.17 -14.40 -8.34
CA GLU A 198 7.85 -13.11 -8.53
C GLU A 198 7.62 -12.55 -9.94
N ASP A 199 7.63 -13.41 -10.96
CA ASP A 199 7.38 -13.04 -12.35
C ASP A 199 5.90 -12.68 -12.57
N ALA A 200 4.97 -13.34 -11.87
CA ALA A 200 3.54 -13.02 -11.88
C ALA A 200 3.24 -11.68 -11.18
N LEU A 201 3.93 -11.38 -10.07
CA LEU A 201 3.87 -10.06 -9.42
C LEU A 201 4.39 -8.96 -10.35
N ALA A 202 5.53 -9.20 -11.01
CA ALA A 202 6.10 -8.27 -11.98
C ALA A 202 5.17 -8.10 -13.20
N TYR A 203 4.54 -9.18 -13.67
CA TYR A 203 3.54 -9.12 -14.71
C TYR A 203 2.34 -8.27 -14.32
N MET A 204 1.77 -8.51 -13.15
CA MET A 204 0.63 -7.72 -12.70
C MET A 204 0.99 -6.25 -12.46
N ALA A 205 2.16 -5.98 -11.88
CA ALA A 205 2.68 -4.62 -11.75
C ALA A 205 2.83 -3.93 -13.12
N SER A 206 3.32 -4.64 -14.14
CA SER A 206 3.45 -4.10 -15.51
C SER A 206 2.10 -3.72 -16.13
N LEU A 207 1.00 -4.38 -15.74
CA LEU A 207 -0.34 -3.99 -16.20
C LEU A 207 -0.75 -2.63 -15.63
N PHE A 208 -0.44 -2.35 -14.36
CA PHE A 208 -0.74 -1.05 -13.75
C PHE A 208 0.18 0.06 -14.28
N VAL A 209 1.47 -0.23 -14.48
CA VAL A 209 2.43 0.75 -15.04
C VAL A 209 2.15 1.04 -16.51
N GLY A 210 1.67 0.06 -17.27
CA GLY A 210 1.34 0.23 -18.69
C GLY A 210 0.10 1.09 -18.97
N LEU A 211 -0.59 1.58 -17.94
CA LEU A 211 -1.69 2.53 -18.08
C LEU A 211 -1.14 3.96 -18.22
N THR A 212 -1.57 4.66 -19.26
CA THR A 212 -1.27 6.08 -19.51
C THR A 212 -1.90 7.01 -18.47
N ASP A 213 -3.03 6.59 -17.87
CA ASP A 213 -3.75 7.34 -16.86
C ASP A 213 -3.36 6.87 -15.45
N SER A 214 -2.44 7.61 -14.85
CA SER A 214 -1.91 7.31 -13.52
C SER A 214 -2.96 7.43 -12.42
N ALA A 215 -3.95 8.30 -12.57
CA ALA A 215 -5.03 8.45 -11.59
C ALA A 215 -5.93 7.20 -11.59
N TYR A 216 -6.27 6.71 -12.77
CA TYR A 216 -7.01 5.45 -12.92
C TYR A 216 -6.21 4.26 -12.38
N ALA A 217 -4.92 4.17 -12.72
CA ALA A 217 -4.06 3.08 -12.25
C ALA A 217 -3.95 3.05 -10.71
N ASN A 218 -3.74 4.22 -10.10
CA ASN A 218 -3.70 4.36 -8.64
C ASN A 218 -5.05 4.02 -7.99
N LYS A 219 -6.17 4.42 -8.62
CA LYS A 219 -7.50 4.06 -8.15
C LYS A 219 -7.73 2.56 -8.23
N ALA A 220 -7.39 1.92 -9.35
CA ALA A 220 -7.50 0.47 -9.54
C ALA A 220 -6.65 -0.31 -8.52
N LEU A 221 -5.45 0.17 -8.20
CA LEU A 221 -4.60 -0.43 -7.18
C LEU A 221 -5.17 -0.28 -5.74
N ARG A 222 -5.93 0.77 -5.46
CA ARG A 222 -6.63 0.95 -4.16
C ARG A 222 -7.90 0.11 -4.08
N ASP A 223 -8.61 0.01 -5.20
CA ASP A 223 -9.79 -0.84 -5.38
C ASP A 223 -9.43 -2.33 -5.38
N PHE A 224 -8.14 -2.64 -5.51
CA PHE A 224 -7.50 -3.92 -5.30
C PHE A 224 -7.57 -4.33 -3.82
N GLY A 225 -8.79 -4.53 -3.33
CA GLY A 225 -9.08 -4.86 -1.95
C GLY A 225 -9.14 -6.37 -1.70
N PRO A 226 -9.22 -6.80 -0.42
CA PRO A 226 -9.44 -8.20 -0.06
C PRO A 226 -10.71 -8.81 -0.69
N GLY A 227 -11.68 -7.96 -1.07
CA GLY A 227 -12.94 -8.36 -1.69
C GLY A 227 -12.85 -8.71 -3.17
N THR A 228 -11.75 -8.42 -3.86
CA THR A 228 -11.52 -8.87 -5.25
C THR A 228 -10.96 -10.30 -5.31
N GLY A 229 -10.97 -10.99 -4.17
CA GLY A 229 -10.32 -12.26 -3.88
C GLY A 229 -10.48 -13.33 -4.95
N ILE A 230 -9.48 -13.41 -5.82
CA ILE A 230 -9.19 -14.58 -6.63
C ILE A 230 -7.67 -14.78 -6.64
N VAL A 231 -7.22 -15.83 -5.95
CA VAL A 231 -5.86 -16.42 -5.98
C VAL A 231 -4.74 -15.75 -5.18
N ASP A 232 -3.76 -16.61 -4.87
CA ASP A 232 -2.63 -16.53 -3.93
C ASP A 232 -1.78 -15.26 -3.97
N LEU A 233 -2.05 -14.27 -4.83
CA LEU A 233 -1.33 -12.99 -4.90
C LEU A 233 -2.05 -11.92 -4.09
N TYR A 234 -1.38 -11.36 -3.08
CA TYR A 234 -1.99 -10.30 -2.28
C TYR A 234 -1.79 -8.92 -2.90
N PRO A 235 -2.80 -8.03 -2.84
CA PRO A 235 -2.66 -6.63 -3.21
C PRO A 235 -1.43 -5.92 -2.65
N LEU A 236 -1.13 -6.19 -1.37
CA LEU A 236 0.00 -5.57 -0.70
C LEU A 236 1.36 -5.99 -1.28
N GLU A 237 1.48 -7.20 -1.83
CA GLU A 237 2.74 -7.63 -2.46
C GLU A 237 2.99 -6.87 -3.77
N VAL A 238 1.93 -6.52 -4.48
CA VAL A 238 1.99 -5.76 -5.74
C VAL A 238 2.35 -4.32 -5.46
N MET A 239 1.71 -3.72 -4.46
CA MET A 239 2.05 -2.38 -3.98
C MET A 239 3.51 -2.31 -3.50
N GLN A 240 3.96 -3.33 -2.76
CA GLN A 240 5.36 -3.45 -2.34
C GLN A 240 6.30 -3.60 -3.55
N HIS A 241 5.95 -4.43 -4.53
CA HIS A 241 6.74 -4.61 -5.75
C HIS A 241 6.87 -3.29 -6.53
N LEU A 242 5.76 -2.57 -6.72
CA LEU A 242 5.75 -1.25 -7.37
C LEU A 242 6.60 -0.25 -6.61
N LEU A 243 6.52 -0.19 -5.28
CA LEU A 243 7.35 0.71 -4.47
C LEU A 243 8.85 0.40 -4.59
N GLN A 244 9.23 -0.88 -4.71
CA GLN A 244 10.62 -1.32 -4.82
C GLN A 244 11.22 -1.11 -6.21
N HIS A 245 10.43 -1.32 -7.27
CA HIS A 245 10.92 -1.33 -8.65
C HIS A 245 10.54 -0.08 -9.45
N VAL A 246 9.48 0.64 -9.05
CA VAL A 246 8.97 1.84 -9.73
C VAL A 246 8.56 2.89 -8.68
N PRO A 247 9.51 3.46 -7.91
CA PRO A 247 9.23 4.30 -6.74
C PRO A 247 8.43 5.58 -7.04
N GLY A 248 8.40 6.04 -8.29
CA GLY A 248 7.59 7.19 -8.72
C GLY A 248 6.12 6.87 -9.03
N PHE A 249 5.75 5.58 -9.13
CA PHE A 249 4.40 5.18 -9.54
C PHE A 249 3.35 5.47 -8.47
N VAL A 250 3.67 5.18 -7.20
CA VAL A 250 2.77 5.39 -6.06
C VAL A 250 3.22 6.58 -5.21
N THR A 251 2.53 7.70 -5.36
CA THR A 251 2.72 8.85 -4.46
C THR A 251 2.05 8.58 -3.12
N LYS A 252 2.67 8.99 -2.01
CA LYS A 252 2.17 8.81 -0.62
C LYS A 252 2.15 7.36 -0.11
N ILE A 253 2.95 6.47 -0.68
CA ILE A 253 3.17 5.12 -0.13
C ILE A 253 4.62 5.01 0.32
N SER A 254 4.86 4.50 1.53
CA SER A 254 6.19 4.35 2.08
C SER A 254 6.34 3.04 2.85
N THR A 255 7.57 2.52 2.91
CA THR A 255 7.92 1.48 3.88
C THR A 255 8.27 2.13 5.20
N ALA A 256 7.56 1.78 6.27
CA ALA A 256 7.85 2.31 7.61
C ALA A 256 7.54 1.27 8.67
N LYS A 257 8.30 1.30 9.77
CA LYS A 257 7.98 0.53 10.97
C LYS A 257 7.05 1.34 11.85
N PHE A 258 5.83 0.86 12.05
CA PHE A 258 4.81 1.51 12.86
C PHE A 258 4.30 0.63 14.01
N PHE A 259 4.53 -0.68 13.99
CA PHE A 259 4.30 -1.51 15.16
C PHE A 259 5.35 -1.26 16.24
N VAL A 260 4.88 -0.98 17.46
CA VAL A 260 5.73 -0.59 18.59
C VAL A 260 6.37 -1.81 19.27
N ASN A 261 5.70 -2.96 19.19
CA ASN A 261 6.04 -4.17 19.95
C ASN A 261 6.56 -5.32 19.09
N VAL A 262 6.79 -5.11 17.80
CA VAL A 262 7.41 -6.11 16.92
C VAL A 262 8.93 -5.98 17.04
N PRO A 263 9.65 -7.02 17.51
CA PRO A 263 11.10 -7.00 17.57
C PRO A 263 11.74 -6.79 16.19
N LYS A 264 12.97 -6.27 16.16
CA LYS A 264 13.67 -6.04 14.88
C LYS A 264 13.92 -7.33 14.11
N GLU A 265 14.11 -8.43 14.84
CA GLU A 265 14.33 -9.78 14.32
C GLU A 265 13.05 -10.46 13.83
N GLY A 266 11.88 -9.87 14.11
CA GLY A 266 10.57 -10.45 13.87
C GLY A 266 9.93 -11.04 15.12
N TYR A 267 8.86 -11.79 14.91
CA TYR A 267 8.08 -12.41 15.97
C TYR A 267 8.32 -13.91 16.04
N ASP A 268 8.58 -14.43 17.24
CA ASP A 268 8.67 -15.87 17.51
C ASP A 268 7.50 -16.28 18.40
N GLY A 269 6.69 -17.24 17.96
CA GLY A 269 5.53 -17.72 18.72
C GLY A 269 5.11 -19.14 18.41
N PHE A 270 3.91 -19.52 18.83
CA PHE A 270 3.34 -20.84 18.62
C PHE A 270 2.08 -20.79 17.76
N ALA A 271 1.85 -21.87 17.00
CA ALA A 271 0.68 -22.00 16.16
C ALA A 271 -0.61 -21.98 17.01
N GLY A 272 -1.57 -21.14 16.62
CA GLY A 272 -2.83 -20.93 17.33
C GLY A 272 -2.77 -19.97 18.51
N GLU A 273 -1.59 -19.46 18.89
CA GLU A 273 -1.47 -18.44 19.93
C GLU A 273 -1.63 -17.02 19.35
N PRO A 274 -2.37 -16.13 20.04
CA PRO A 274 -2.59 -14.77 19.59
C PRO A 274 -1.34 -13.90 19.73
N ILE A 275 -0.99 -13.21 18.65
CA ILE A 275 0.07 -12.22 18.57
C ILE A 275 -0.58 -10.84 18.73
N LEU A 276 -0.35 -10.19 19.86
CA LEU A 276 -0.79 -8.82 20.07
C LEU A 276 0.11 -7.87 19.27
N LEU A 277 -0.47 -7.04 18.41
CA LEU A 277 0.23 -6.03 17.60
C LEU A 277 -0.28 -4.65 18.00
N ARG A 278 0.63 -3.75 18.41
CA ARG A 278 0.29 -2.39 18.88
C ARG A 278 0.88 -1.34 17.96
N TYR A 279 0.09 -0.35 17.57
CA TYR A 279 0.53 0.78 16.75
C TYR A 279 0.08 2.13 17.33
N PRO A 280 0.73 3.26 16.99
CA PRO A 280 0.38 4.59 17.50
C PRO A 280 -1.02 5.06 17.10
N GLU A 281 -1.66 5.89 17.92
CA GLU A 281 -3.02 6.47 17.74
C GLU A 281 -3.20 7.38 16.49
N GLY A 282 -2.24 7.40 15.57
CA GLY A 282 -2.27 8.10 14.29
C GLY A 282 -2.47 7.21 13.08
N TYR A 283 -2.47 5.88 13.25
CA TYR A 283 -2.56 4.93 12.16
C TYR A 283 -3.92 4.24 12.11
N ARG A 284 -4.37 3.92 10.89
CA ARG A 284 -5.52 3.06 10.65
C ARG A 284 -5.09 1.92 9.75
N ILE A 285 -5.13 0.69 10.26
CA ILE A 285 -4.83 -0.50 9.47
C ILE A 285 -5.80 -0.60 8.28
N ARG A 286 -5.26 -0.86 7.09
CA ARG A 286 -6.01 -0.95 5.82
C ARG A 286 -5.94 -2.33 5.19
N GLY A 287 -4.82 -3.02 5.35
CA GLY A 287 -4.62 -4.32 4.72
C GLY A 287 -3.64 -5.19 5.50
N PHE A 288 -3.75 -6.49 5.26
CA PHE A 288 -2.90 -7.53 5.81
C PHE A 288 -2.67 -8.59 4.74
N ALA A 289 -1.45 -9.12 4.68
CA ALA A 289 -1.08 -10.20 3.77
C ALA A 289 0.03 -11.07 4.37
N ILE A 290 0.06 -12.34 3.97
CA ILE A 290 1.19 -13.24 4.20
C ILE A 290 1.93 -13.39 2.88
N LYS A 291 3.12 -12.81 2.80
CA LYS A 291 3.97 -12.82 1.60
C LYS A 291 4.28 -14.27 1.20
N GLY A 292 4.27 -14.53 -0.10
CA GLY A 292 4.52 -15.86 -0.65
C GLY A 292 3.25 -16.66 -0.94
N GLY A 293 2.08 -16.22 -0.46
CA GLY A 293 0.80 -16.88 -0.76
C GLY A 293 0.53 -18.12 0.09
N ASP A 294 1.36 -18.36 1.11
CA ASP A 294 1.11 -19.42 2.07
C ASP A 294 -0.24 -19.18 2.76
N LYS A 295 -1.02 -20.25 2.93
CA LYS A 295 -2.31 -20.23 3.61
C LYS A 295 -2.22 -20.97 4.94
N PRO A 296 -1.51 -20.42 5.95
CA PRO A 296 -1.35 -21.10 7.21
C PRO A 296 -2.64 -21.14 8.05
N GLY A 297 -3.73 -20.54 7.57
CA GLY A 297 -4.89 -20.16 8.36
C GLY A 297 -4.51 -19.02 9.29
N TYR A 298 -5.09 -17.85 9.10
CA TYR A 298 -4.83 -16.73 9.98
C TYR A 298 -6.11 -15.99 10.35
N LEU A 299 -6.08 -15.34 11.49
CA LEU A 299 -7.06 -14.37 11.92
C LEU A 299 -6.33 -13.07 12.22
N PHE A 300 -6.82 -11.97 11.66
CA PHE A 300 -6.28 -10.65 11.93
C PHE A 300 -7.44 -9.70 12.22
N GLU A 301 -7.63 -9.37 13.50
CA GLU A 301 -8.80 -8.62 13.97
C GLU A 301 -8.40 -7.45 14.88
N PRO A 302 -9.13 -6.33 14.83
CA PRO A 302 -8.95 -5.26 15.80
C PRO A 302 -9.38 -5.73 17.19
N THR A 303 -8.67 -5.27 18.21
CA THR A 303 -8.99 -5.53 19.63
C THR A 303 -9.12 -4.23 20.42
N ASP A 304 -9.70 -4.33 21.61
CA ASP A 304 -9.70 -3.25 22.60
C ASP A 304 -8.41 -3.35 23.44
N PRO A 305 -7.75 -2.21 23.75
CA PRO A 305 -8.10 -0.84 23.39
C PRO A 305 -7.78 -0.47 21.92
N PRO A 306 -8.34 0.62 21.39
CA PRO A 306 -8.02 1.11 20.05
C PRO A 306 -6.51 1.24 19.81
N GLY A 307 -6.04 0.89 18.61
CA GLY A 307 -4.60 0.84 18.32
C GLY A 307 -3.97 -0.54 18.52
N THR A 308 -4.79 -1.56 18.80
CA THR A 308 -4.34 -2.94 18.97
C THR A 308 -5.04 -3.88 17.99
N TYR A 309 -4.29 -4.85 17.46
CA TYR A 309 -4.80 -5.94 16.64
C TYR A 309 -4.28 -7.26 17.18
N LEU A 310 -5.07 -8.31 17.02
CA LEU A 310 -4.70 -9.67 17.33
C LEU A 310 -4.48 -10.41 16.01
N LEU A 311 -3.28 -10.96 15.85
CA LEU A 311 -2.91 -11.84 14.75
C LEU A 311 -2.76 -13.26 15.28
N THR A 312 -3.55 -14.21 14.81
CA THR A 312 -3.35 -15.64 15.09
C THR A 312 -2.95 -16.34 13.81
N ILE A 313 -1.92 -17.19 13.86
CA ILE A 313 -1.50 -18.04 12.73
C ILE A 313 -1.66 -19.51 13.15
N ALA A 314 -2.48 -20.27 12.43
CA ALA A 314 -2.91 -21.61 12.83
C ALA A 314 -1.90 -22.71 12.50
N SER A 315 -1.03 -22.51 11.51
CA SER A 315 -0.06 -23.53 11.08
C SER A 315 1.38 -23.13 11.43
N PRO A 316 2.23 -24.05 11.90
CA PRO A 316 3.64 -23.78 12.14
C PRO A 316 4.40 -23.55 10.83
N GLY A 317 5.40 -22.67 10.85
CA GLY A 317 6.17 -22.27 9.68
C GLY A 317 6.95 -20.98 9.91
N THR A 318 7.63 -20.52 8.86
CA THR A 318 8.22 -19.17 8.84
C THR A 318 7.48 -18.36 7.80
N TYR A 319 6.80 -17.32 8.24
CA TYR A 319 5.99 -16.47 7.39
C TYR A 319 6.57 -15.06 7.37
N THR A 320 6.30 -14.33 6.29
CA THR A 320 6.62 -12.91 6.23
C THR A 320 5.30 -12.15 6.17
N VAL A 321 5.01 -11.41 7.24
CA VAL A 321 3.77 -10.67 7.39
C VAL A 321 3.95 -9.28 6.82
N ILE A 322 2.98 -8.85 6.01
CA ILE A 322 2.92 -7.49 5.46
C ILE A 322 1.63 -6.85 5.94
N VAL A 323 1.74 -5.67 6.57
CA VAL A 323 0.59 -4.89 7.01
C VAL A 323 0.67 -3.49 6.43
N SER A 324 -0.45 -2.96 5.95
CA SER A 324 -0.55 -1.57 5.56
C SER A 324 -1.38 -0.76 6.53
N ALA A 325 -0.93 0.45 6.81
CA ALA A 325 -1.58 1.39 7.71
C ALA A 325 -1.59 2.79 7.10
N LEU A 326 -2.75 3.44 7.14
CA LEU A 326 -2.91 4.82 6.70
C LEU A 326 -2.67 5.76 7.89
N ALA A 327 -1.65 6.61 7.79
CA ALA A 327 -1.41 7.66 8.77
C ALA A 327 -2.46 8.78 8.65
N LYS A 328 -2.67 9.55 9.73
CA LYS A 328 -3.55 10.76 9.73
C LYS A 328 -3.23 11.74 8.59
N GLY A 329 -1.98 11.82 8.15
CA GLY A 329 -1.55 12.66 7.02
C GLY A 329 -1.84 12.09 5.62
N GLY A 330 -2.56 10.97 5.51
CA GLY A 330 -2.93 10.34 4.24
C GLY A 330 -1.82 9.52 3.56
N VAL A 331 -0.66 9.37 4.22
CA VAL A 331 0.42 8.49 3.76
C VAL A 331 0.10 7.05 4.16
N LEU A 332 0.17 6.13 3.18
CA LEU A 332 0.05 4.70 3.42
C LEU A 332 1.42 4.11 3.73
N SER A 333 1.61 3.66 4.96
CA SER A 333 2.82 2.97 5.38
C SER A 333 2.64 1.46 5.28
N ILE A 334 3.65 0.77 4.74
CA ILE A 334 3.73 -0.69 4.67
C ILE A 334 4.84 -1.14 5.61
N GLU A 335 4.51 -2.03 6.54
CA GLU A 335 5.47 -2.70 7.41
C GLU A 335 5.55 -4.18 7.05
N GLU A 336 6.77 -4.68 6.90
CA GLU A 336 7.08 -6.09 6.68
C GLU A 336 7.88 -6.61 7.88
N PHE A 337 7.45 -7.73 8.45
CA PHE A 337 8.19 -8.41 9.51
C PHE A 337 8.09 -9.93 9.41
N PRO A 338 9.16 -10.68 9.75
CA PRO A 338 9.11 -12.12 9.77
C PRO A 338 8.39 -12.63 11.03
N ALA A 339 7.66 -13.73 10.90
CA ALA A 339 6.98 -14.44 11.98
C ALA A 339 7.35 -15.93 11.94
N ARG A 340 8.06 -16.41 12.95
CA ARG A 340 8.42 -17.83 13.10
C ARG A 340 7.46 -18.49 14.09
N ILE A 341 6.62 -19.35 13.54
CA ILE A 341 5.54 -20.02 14.27
C ILE A 341 5.95 -21.47 14.51
N LYS A 342 6.19 -21.81 15.77
CA LYS A 342 6.52 -23.17 16.20
C LYS A 342 5.24 -24.01 16.32
N PRO A 343 5.31 -25.34 16.20
CA PRO A 343 4.18 -26.21 16.46
C PRO A 343 3.58 -25.92 17.84
N GLY A 344 2.26 -25.71 17.89
CA GLY A 344 1.54 -25.46 19.13
C GLY A 344 1.71 -26.62 20.13
N ARG A 345 1.64 -26.30 21.42
CA ARG A 345 1.71 -27.30 22.49
C ARG A 345 0.38 -28.08 22.60
N GLY A 346 0.19 -29.03 21.69
CA GLY A 346 -0.84 -30.08 21.78
C GLY A 346 -2.14 -29.82 20.99
N ASN A 347 -2.79 -30.93 20.61
CA ASN A 347 -4.06 -31.05 19.89
C ASN A 347 -5.20 -30.21 20.50
N LYS A 348 -5.19 -28.90 20.28
CA LYS A 348 -6.34 -28.02 20.51
C LYS A 348 -6.72 -27.37 19.19
N LEU A 349 -7.12 -28.22 18.25
CA LEU A 349 -8.06 -27.85 17.19
C LEU A 349 -9.43 -27.58 17.82
N GLU A 350 -9.47 -26.58 18.69
CA GLU A 350 -10.62 -25.74 18.95
C GLU A 350 -10.10 -24.30 18.86
N ALA A 351 -9.52 -23.94 17.72
CA ALA A 351 -9.11 -22.56 17.44
C ALA A 351 -10.31 -21.59 17.57
N SER A 352 -11.54 -22.10 17.39
CA SER A 352 -12.79 -21.39 17.70
C SER A 352 -13.04 -21.17 19.20
N ASP A 353 -12.71 -22.13 20.06
CA ASP A 353 -13.01 -22.05 21.50
C ASP A 353 -11.87 -21.42 22.30
N VAL A 354 -10.63 -21.48 21.80
CA VAL A 354 -9.53 -20.63 22.29
C VAL A 354 -9.83 -19.15 22.02
N MET A 355 -10.42 -18.81 20.86
CA MET A 355 -10.89 -17.45 20.58
C MET A 355 -12.00 -16.98 21.52
N LYS A 356 -13.00 -17.83 21.79
CA LYS A 356 -14.06 -17.51 22.78
C LYS A 356 -13.49 -17.32 24.19
N ARG A 357 -12.49 -18.12 24.59
CA ARG A 357 -11.84 -18.00 25.90
C ARG A 357 -10.89 -16.81 26.01
N ALA A 358 -10.13 -16.46 24.95
CA ALA A 358 -9.30 -15.27 24.94
C ALA A 358 -10.14 -13.99 25.07
N ARG A 359 -11.31 -13.97 24.42
CA ARG A 359 -12.29 -12.88 24.55
C ARG A 359 -12.93 -12.81 25.94
N ALA A 360 -13.11 -13.94 26.63
CA ALA A 360 -13.64 -13.98 27.99
C ALA A 360 -12.59 -13.57 29.04
N ASN A 361 -11.33 -14.00 28.90
CA ASN A 361 -10.28 -13.71 29.87
C ASN A 361 -9.83 -12.24 29.87
N LEU A 362 -9.93 -11.54 28.73
CA LEU A 362 -9.68 -10.08 28.66
C LEU A 362 -10.74 -9.26 29.40
N VAL A 363 -11.96 -9.79 29.55
CA VAL A 363 -13.04 -9.15 30.32
C VAL A 363 -12.86 -9.38 31.83
N GLU A 364 -12.38 -10.55 32.23
CA GLU A 364 -12.17 -10.89 33.65
C GLU A 364 -10.96 -10.16 34.29
N GLU A 365 -9.92 -9.80 33.52
CA GLU A 365 -8.80 -9.00 34.04
C GLU A 365 -9.17 -7.52 34.29
N GLU A 366 -10.19 -6.99 33.60
CA GLU A 366 -10.71 -5.63 33.86
C GLU A 366 -11.75 -5.57 34.99
N GLU A 367 -12.53 -6.63 35.21
CA GLU A 367 -13.47 -6.69 36.35
C GLU A 367 -12.80 -7.03 37.70
N GLY A 368 -11.57 -7.57 37.69
CA GLY A 368 -10.80 -7.90 38.90
C GLY A 368 -10.14 -6.70 39.61
N ALA A 369 -10.20 -5.50 39.03
CA ALA A 369 -9.61 -4.27 39.59
C ALA A 369 -10.67 -3.25 40.03
N ALA A 370 -11.82 -3.70 40.51
CA ALA A 370 -12.71 -2.84 41.29
C ALA A 370 -12.03 -2.47 42.62
N PRO A 371 -11.75 -1.19 42.91
CA PRO A 371 -11.25 -0.78 44.21
C PRO A 371 -12.30 -1.16 45.25
N GLN A 372 -11.91 -1.94 46.26
CA GLN A 372 -12.74 -2.16 47.43
C GLN A 372 -12.98 -0.81 48.10
N ASP A 373 -14.22 -0.35 48.05
CA ASP A 373 -14.72 0.78 48.84
C ASP A 373 -14.58 0.44 50.33
N GLU A 374 -13.46 0.82 50.92
CA GLU A 374 -13.35 0.91 52.38
C GLU A 374 -14.14 2.13 52.86
N GLU A 375 -15.30 1.87 53.47
CA GLU A 375 -16.09 2.85 54.19
C GLU A 375 -15.22 3.66 55.19
N PRO A 376 -15.13 5.00 55.07
CA PRO A 376 -14.44 5.80 56.06
C PRO A 376 -15.30 5.92 57.32
N LYS A 377 -14.90 5.20 58.38
CA LYS A 377 -15.41 5.41 59.74
C LYS A 377 -15.18 6.85 60.18
N ALA A 378 -16.29 7.55 60.40
CA ALA A 378 -16.35 8.89 60.97
C ALA A 378 -15.54 9.01 62.27
N LYS A 379 -14.59 9.95 62.29
CA LYS A 379 -14.07 10.55 63.53
C LYS A 379 -14.21 12.06 63.47
N LYS A 380 -15.12 12.56 64.30
CA LYS A 380 -15.20 13.95 64.77
C LYS A 380 -13.83 14.39 65.33
N LYS A 381 -13.38 15.58 64.94
CA LYS A 381 -12.80 16.53 65.90
C LYS A 381 -12.78 17.94 65.33
N ASP A 382 -13.41 18.82 66.09
CA ASP A 382 -13.39 20.26 65.98
C ASP A 382 -11.97 20.81 65.86
N GLN A 383 -11.76 21.78 64.96
CA GLN A 383 -10.74 22.79 65.14
C GLN A 383 -11.16 24.09 64.45
N ASP A 384 -11.45 25.08 65.29
CA ASP A 384 -11.65 26.48 64.96
C ASP A 384 -10.45 27.04 64.18
N LEU A 385 -10.71 27.56 62.99
CA LEU A 385 -9.78 28.44 62.29
C LEU A 385 -10.43 29.80 62.07
N LYS A 386 -10.05 30.74 62.94
CA LYS A 386 -10.29 32.18 62.82
C LYS A 386 -9.63 32.70 61.54
N VAL A 387 -10.44 33.17 60.59
CA VAL A 387 -9.99 33.91 59.42
C VAL A 387 -9.83 35.38 59.81
N VAL A 388 -8.59 35.87 59.84
CA VAL A 388 -8.26 37.30 59.92
C VAL A 388 -8.01 37.79 58.50
N ILE A 389 -8.84 38.75 58.05
CA ILE A 389 -8.72 39.42 56.75
C ILE A 389 -7.86 40.68 56.95
N PRO A 390 -6.67 40.82 56.33
CA PRO A 390 -5.98 42.10 56.28
C PRO A 390 -6.58 42.98 55.18
N ARG A 391 -7.08 44.16 55.58
CA ARG A 391 -7.46 45.25 54.68
C ARG A 391 -6.21 45.81 53.98
N ARG A 392 -6.29 45.96 52.66
CA ARG A 392 -5.36 46.79 51.86
C ARG A 392 -5.53 48.26 52.27
N ILE A 393 -4.40 48.96 52.40
CA ILE A 393 -4.29 50.42 52.27
C ILE A 393 -3.64 50.67 50.92
#